data_AF-A0AAV7SYU7-F1
#
_entry.id   AF-A0AAV7SYU7-F1
#
_cell.length_a   1.000
_cell.length_b   1.000
_cell.length_c   1.000
_cell.angle_alpha   90.00
_cell.angle_beta   90.00
_cell.angle_gamma   90.00
#
_symmetry.space_group_name_H-M   'P 1'
#
loop_
_entity.id
_entity.type
_entity.pdbx_description
1 polymer ?
#
loop_
_entity_poly.entity_id
_entity_poly.type
_entity_poly.pdbx_seq_one_letter_code
_entity_poly.pdbx_strand_id
1 'polypeptide(L)'
;MMDLFHSTSEWWEWVRDRFQSFFQDASRAVAQKKKSKFRRLLSGLQQLYKLELRGWGVADDLEETRKGLAEHFREESREIIFHTRTENLEKDEKCNLFFFTKPNSAHTQLVELRYSEGTPQSGKEHAMRVVTYFYCELYSPKSSEKSQVRSFHEGILETLTPEKREGLNTPFTLEELHLARMTSKRGKTPGSDGLPVELYA
;
A
#
# COMPACT_ATOMS: atom_id res chain seq x y z
N MET A 1 53.51 4.20 4.46
CA MET A 1 52.06 4.23 4.11
C MET A 1 51.33 5.41 4.75
N MET A 2 51.90 6.11 5.74
CA MET A 2 51.40 7.41 6.19
C MET A 2 51.83 8.58 5.28
N ASP A 3 52.83 8.41 4.40
CA ASP A 3 53.34 9.50 3.55
C ASP A 3 52.47 9.85 2.33
N LEU A 4 51.32 9.19 2.15
CA LEU A 4 50.39 9.45 1.03
C LEU A 4 49.27 10.44 1.37
N PHE A 5 49.08 10.80 2.64
CA PHE A 5 47.94 11.59 3.10
C PHE A 5 48.41 12.73 3.98
N HIS A 6 47.85 13.93 3.80
CA HIS A 6 48.28 15.15 4.48
C HIS A 6 47.77 15.20 5.93
N SER A 7 46.80 14.36 6.27
CA SER A 7 46.30 14.22 7.65
C SER A 7 45.75 12.81 7.92
N THR A 8 45.69 12.44 9.20
CA THR A 8 45.00 11.24 9.68
C THR A 8 43.50 11.24 9.35
N SER A 9 42.88 12.42 9.22
CA SER A 9 41.48 12.57 8.82
C SER A 9 41.27 12.18 7.36
N GLU A 10 42.15 12.65 6.46
CA GLU A 10 42.12 12.34 5.03
C GLU A 10 42.35 10.84 4.77
N TRP A 11 43.31 10.25 5.50
CA TRP A 11 43.51 8.79 5.48
C TRP A 11 42.27 8.04 5.95
N TRP A 12 41.62 8.49 7.03
CA TRP A 12 40.42 7.83 7.57
C TRP A 12 39.21 7.93 6.64
N GLU A 13 39.01 9.07 5.96
CA GLU A 13 37.97 9.21 4.94
C GLU A 13 38.21 8.30 3.74
N TRP A 14 39.46 8.22 3.26
CA TRP A 14 39.84 7.31 2.19
C TRP A 14 39.60 5.84 2.57
N VAL A 15 39.99 5.44 3.78
CA VAL A 15 39.75 4.08 4.29
C VAL A 15 38.24 3.82 4.39
N ARG A 16 37.46 4.76 4.92
CA ARG A 16 36.01 4.62 5.05
C ARG A 16 35.34 4.43 3.69
N ASP A 17 35.69 5.27 2.70
CA ASP A 17 35.16 5.16 1.35
C ASP A 17 35.54 3.83 0.69
N ARG A 18 36.77 3.36 0.91
CA ARG A 18 37.23 2.07 0.39
C ARG A 18 36.46 0.90 1.00
N PHE A 19 36.23 0.91 2.32
CA PHE A 19 35.42 -0.11 2.99
C PHE A 19 33.97 -0.06 2.51
N GLN A 20 33.38 1.12 2.42
CA GLN A 20 32.01 1.30 1.94
C GLN A 20 31.85 0.75 0.51
N SER A 21 32.74 1.13 -0.40
CA SER A 21 32.75 0.65 -1.77
C SER A 21 32.92 -0.87 -1.85
N PHE A 22 33.83 -1.44 -1.06
CA PHE A 22 34.01 -2.90 -0.99
C PHE A 22 32.73 -3.63 -0.57
N PHE A 23 32.06 -3.18 0.50
CA PHE A 23 30.82 -3.81 0.96
C PHE A 23 29.67 -3.60 -0.02
N GLN A 24 29.59 -2.44 -0.67
CA GLN A 24 28.59 -2.17 -1.71
C GLN A 24 28.79 -3.09 -2.92
N ASP A 25 30.02 -3.26 -3.39
CA ASP A 25 30.32 -4.10 -4.55
C ASP A 25 30.11 -5.59 -4.22
N ALA A 26 30.52 -6.03 -3.03
CA ALA A 26 30.23 -7.39 -2.56
C ALA A 26 28.72 -7.64 -2.47
N SER A 27 27.95 -6.68 -1.94
CA SER A 27 26.49 -6.77 -1.84
C SER A 27 25.83 -6.80 -3.22
N ARG A 28 26.29 -5.95 -4.16
CA ARG A 28 25.81 -5.94 -5.55
C ARG A 28 26.09 -7.27 -6.25
N ALA A 29 27.28 -7.84 -6.08
CA ALA A 29 27.63 -9.13 -6.66
C ALA A 29 26.72 -10.26 -6.15
N VAL A 30 26.43 -10.29 -4.85
CA VAL A 30 25.48 -11.26 -4.25
C VAL A 30 24.07 -11.05 -4.80
N ALA A 31 23.57 -9.82 -4.83
CA ALA A 31 22.25 -9.49 -5.37
C ALA A 31 22.13 -9.87 -6.86
N GLN A 32 23.16 -9.59 -7.66
CA GLN A 32 23.19 -9.95 -9.08
C GLN A 32 23.22 -11.47 -9.27
N LYS A 33 23.93 -12.22 -8.43
CA LYS A 33 23.94 -13.70 -8.47
C LYS A 33 22.55 -14.26 -8.16
N LYS A 34 21.86 -13.74 -7.14
CA LYS A 34 20.47 -14.11 -6.81
C LYS A 34 19.53 -13.84 -7.99
N LYS A 35 19.57 -12.64 -8.55
CA LYS A 35 18.74 -12.23 -9.71
C LYS A 35 19.00 -13.09 -10.95
N SER A 36 20.25 -13.41 -11.23
CA SER A 36 20.63 -14.28 -12.34
C SER A 36 20.16 -15.72 -12.14
N LYS A 37 20.26 -16.26 -10.91
CA LYS A 37 19.72 -17.59 -10.57
C LYS A 37 18.21 -17.66 -10.81
N PHE A 38 17.46 -16.67 -10.34
CA PHE A 38 16.00 -16.58 -10.55
C PHE A 38 15.63 -16.51 -12.04
N ARG A 39 16.27 -15.61 -12.80
CA ARG A 39 16.05 -15.50 -14.26
C ARG A 39 16.34 -16.81 -14.99
N ARG A 40 17.39 -17.53 -14.57
CA ARG A 40 17.72 -18.84 -15.14
C ARG A 40 16.63 -19.87 -14.86
N LEU A 41 16.12 -19.94 -13.63
CA LEU A 41 15.03 -20.84 -13.26
C LEU A 41 13.75 -20.52 -14.05
N LEU A 42 13.39 -19.24 -14.19
CA LEU A 42 12.21 -18.82 -14.93
C LEU A 42 12.32 -19.12 -16.43
N SER A 43 13.48 -18.82 -17.03
CA SER A 43 13.76 -19.13 -18.44
C SER A 43 13.77 -20.65 -18.68
N GLY A 44 14.38 -21.41 -17.77
CA GLY A 44 14.38 -22.87 -17.80
C GLY A 44 12.97 -23.44 -17.75
N LEU A 45 12.13 -22.95 -16.83
CA LEU A 45 10.73 -23.37 -16.71
C LEU A 45 9.96 -23.11 -18.02
N GLN A 46 10.12 -21.93 -18.62
CA GLN A 46 9.49 -21.60 -19.90
C GLN A 46 9.97 -22.49 -21.05
N GLN A 47 11.24 -22.88 -21.07
CA GLN A 47 11.78 -23.78 -22.08
C GLN A 47 11.27 -25.20 -21.89
N LEU A 48 11.21 -25.69 -20.66
CA LEU A 48 10.70 -27.02 -20.33
C LEU A 48 9.22 -27.17 -20.71
N TYR A 49 8.38 -26.18 -20.42
CA TYR A 49 6.98 -26.19 -20.89
C TYR A 49 6.85 -26.27 -22.41
N LYS A 50 7.74 -25.60 -23.17
CA LYS A 50 7.76 -25.70 -24.64
C LYS A 50 8.17 -27.09 -25.13
N LEU A 51 9.04 -27.78 -24.39
CA LEU A 51 9.47 -29.15 -24.70
C LEU A 51 8.39 -30.17 -24.34
N GLU A 52 7.69 -29.99 -23.22
CA GLU A 52 6.54 -30.79 -22.80
C GLU A 52 5.42 -30.74 -23.85
N LEU A 53 5.08 -29.54 -24.34
CA LEU A 53 4.11 -29.33 -25.42
C LEU A 53 4.49 -30.02 -26.75
N ARG A 54 5.80 -30.29 -26.95
CA ARG A 54 6.33 -31.03 -28.10
C ARG A 54 6.43 -32.53 -27.86
N GLY A 55 5.94 -33.02 -26.71
CA GLY A 55 5.90 -34.44 -26.35
C GLY A 55 7.19 -34.99 -25.72
N TRP A 56 8.12 -34.12 -25.29
CA TRP A 56 9.32 -34.57 -24.58
C TRP A 56 9.01 -34.86 -23.11
N GLY A 57 9.53 -35.97 -22.59
CA GLY A 57 9.42 -36.33 -21.17
C GLY A 57 10.32 -35.46 -20.29
N VAL A 58 9.82 -34.30 -19.87
CA VAL A 58 10.55 -33.31 -19.05
C VAL A 58 9.98 -33.17 -17.63
N ALA A 59 9.22 -34.17 -17.18
CA ALA A 59 8.50 -34.11 -15.90
C ALA A 59 9.43 -33.91 -14.70
N ASP A 60 10.55 -34.65 -14.66
CA ASP A 60 11.53 -34.55 -13.58
C ASP A 60 12.23 -33.19 -13.55
N ASP A 61 12.61 -32.67 -14.72
CA ASP A 61 13.24 -31.35 -14.86
C ASP A 61 12.27 -30.22 -14.49
N LEU A 62 10.98 -30.36 -14.81
CA LEU A 62 9.92 -29.43 -14.43
C LEU A 62 9.74 -29.38 -12.91
N GLU A 63 9.70 -30.55 -12.27
CA GLU A 63 9.55 -30.65 -10.83
C GLU A 63 10.75 -30.06 -10.09
N GLU A 64 11.98 -30.36 -10.55
CA GLU A 64 13.19 -29.79 -9.96
C GLU A 64 13.26 -28.27 -10.17
N THR A 65 12.87 -27.77 -11.35
CA THR A 65 12.85 -26.32 -11.62
C THR A 65 11.81 -25.62 -10.75
N ARG A 66 10.61 -26.21 -10.56
CA ARG A 66 9.56 -25.69 -9.67
C ARG A 66 10.03 -25.66 -8.22
N LYS A 67 10.68 -26.73 -7.75
CA LYS A 67 11.25 -26.80 -6.41
C LYS A 67 12.32 -25.73 -6.20
N GLY A 68 13.20 -25.52 -7.18
CA GLY A 68 14.18 -24.43 -7.16
C GLY A 68 13.56 -23.04 -7.09
N LEU A 69 12.42 -22.83 -7.75
CA LEU A 69 11.67 -21.58 -7.71
C LEU A 69 10.97 -21.36 -6.35
N ALA A 70 10.35 -22.42 -5.80
CA ALA A 70 9.73 -22.39 -4.48
C ALA A 70 10.76 -22.07 -3.38
N GLU A 71 11.96 -22.65 -3.47
CA GLU A 71 13.05 -22.34 -2.55
C GLU A 71 13.47 -20.86 -2.63
N HIS A 72 13.56 -20.30 -3.84
CA HIS A 72 13.89 -18.89 -4.02
C HIS A 72 12.88 -17.96 -3.35
N PHE A 73 11.58 -18.21 -3.54
CA PHE A 73 10.54 -17.42 -2.89
C PHE A 73 10.56 -17.60 -1.37
N ARG A 74 10.83 -18.81 -0.87
CA ARG A 74 10.97 -19.06 0.57
C ARG A 74 12.12 -18.26 1.20
N GLU A 75 13.27 -18.20 0.53
CA GLU A 75 14.41 -17.39 0.96
C GLU A 75 14.06 -15.90 0.97
N GLU A 76 13.41 -15.40 -0.09
CA GLU A 76 12.98 -14.00 -0.20
C GLU A 76 11.97 -13.62 0.89
N SER A 77 10.97 -14.46 1.12
CA SER A 77 10.00 -14.28 2.21
C SER A 77 10.68 -14.22 3.57
N ARG A 78 11.66 -15.07 3.85
CA ARG A 78 12.42 -15.04 5.11
C ARG A 78 13.20 -13.75 5.29
N GLU A 79 13.84 -13.24 4.23
CA GLU A 79 14.55 -11.96 4.26
C GLU A 79 13.60 -10.80 4.56
N ILE A 80 12.42 -10.77 3.92
CA ILE A 80 11.39 -9.76 4.15
C ILE A 80 10.86 -9.84 5.59
N ILE A 81 10.54 -11.03 6.09
CA ILE A 81 10.07 -11.25 7.47
C ILE A 81 11.12 -10.77 8.48
N PHE A 82 12.40 -11.10 8.24
CA PHE A 82 13.51 -10.67 9.09
C PHE A 82 13.65 -9.15 9.14
N HIS A 83 13.61 -8.49 7.97
CA HIS A 83 13.76 -7.03 7.89
C HIS A 83 12.55 -6.27 8.44
N THR A 84 11.35 -6.81 8.28
CA THR A 84 10.12 -6.18 8.78
C THR A 84 9.92 -6.39 10.29
N ARG A 85 10.69 -7.29 10.93
CA ARG A 85 10.47 -7.73 12.32
C ARG A 85 9.04 -8.20 12.59
N THR A 86 8.34 -8.60 11.52
CA THR A 86 6.93 -8.97 11.56
C THR A 86 6.85 -10.47 11.47
N GLU A 87 7.09 -11.17 12.58
CA GLU A 87 6.84 -12.63 12.69
C GLU A 87 5.38 -13.01 12.35
N ASN A 88 4.48 -12.03 12.25
CA ASN A 88 3.03 -12.23 12.17
C ASN A 88 2.42 -12.07 10.77
N LEU A 89 3.17 -11.64 9.75
CA LEU A 89 2.58 -11.28 8.44
C LEU A 89 1.94 -12.50 7.73
N GLU A 90 2.64 -13.65 7.70
CA GLU A 90 2.10 -14.86 7.06
C GLU A 90 0.84 -15.43 7.74
N LYS A 91 0.64 -15.14 9.03
CA LYS A 91 -0.54 -15.59 9.79
C LYS A 91 -1.72 -14.63 9.66
N ASP A 92 -1.46 -13.34 9.40
CA ASP A 92 -2.48 -12.31 9.23
C ASP A 92 -3.14 -12.35 7.84
N GLU A 93 -2.47 -12.92 6.83
CA GLU A 93 -3.00 -13.02 5.45
C GLU A 93 -3.85 -14.28 5.20
N LYS A 94 -3.76 -15.30 6.07
CA LYS A 94 -4.56 -16.53 5.96
C LYS A 94 -5.68 -16.52 7.00
N CYS A 95 -6.91 -16.83 6.58
CA CYS A 95 -8.06 -17.08 7.48
C CYS A 95 -7.82 -18.32 8.36
N ASN A 96 -7.03 -18.18 9.41
CA ASN A 96 -6.74 -19.22 10.40
C ASN A 96 -7.33 -18.82 11.77
N LEU A 97 -7.34 -19.75 12.74
CA LEU A 97 -7.86 -19.48 14.09
C LEU A 97 -7.20 -18.26 14.74
N PHE A 98 -5.92 -17.99 14.41
CA PHE A 98 -5.15 -16.86 14.91
C PHE A 98 -5.73 -15.50 14.44
N PHE A 99 -6.14 -15.39 13.16
CA PHE A 99 -6.84 -14.22 12.61
C PHE A 99 -8.12 -13.89 13.40
N PHE A 100 -8.90 -14.90 13.79
CA PHE A 100 -10.12 -14.73 14.57
C PHE A 100 -9.90 -14.49 16.06
N THR A 101 -8.72 -14.85 16.61
CA THR A 101 -8.38 -14.59 18.01
C THR A 101 -7.79 -13.20 18.27
N LYS A 102 -7.22 -12.56 17.23
CA LYS A 102 -6.59 -11.24 17.30
C LYS A 102 -7.51 -10.08 17.72
N PRO A 103 -8.82 -10.03 17.38
CA PRO A 103 -9.66 -8.94 17.87
C PRO A 103 -9.92 -9.01 19.39
N ASN A 104 -9.68 -10.12 20.09
CA ASN A 104 -10.03 -10.22 21.50
C ASN A 104 -8.88 -9.99 22.50
N SER A 105 -7.62 -9.91 22.06
CA SER A 105 -6.48 -9.91 22.99
C SER A 105 -5.88 -8.53 23.30
N ALA A 106 -6.34 -7.45 22.66
CA ALA A 106 -5.78 -6.11 22.86
C ALA A 106 -6.83 -4.99 22.81
N HIS A 107 -8.08 -5.27 23.15
CA HIS A 107 -8.99 -4.19 23.49
C HIS A 107 -8.64 -3.70 24.89
N THR A 108 -7.82 -2.66 24.95
CA THR A 108 -7.83 -1.73 26.09
C THR A 108 -9.29 -1.35 26.28
N GLN A 109 -9.95 -1.92 27.29
CA GLN A 109 -11.33 -1.57 27.57
C GLN A 109 -11.33 -0.07 27.85
N LEU A 110 -12.22 0.66 27.18
CA LEU A 110 -12.37 2.09 27.40
C LEU A 110 -12.95 2.29 28.80
N VAL A 111 -12.06 2.38 29.80
CA VAL A 111 -12.44 2.36 31.23
C VAL A 111 -13.09 3.68 31.64
N GLU A 112 -12.57 4.80 31.12
CA GLU A 112 -12.97 6.16 31.50
C GLU A 112 -12.96 7.10 30.30
N LEU A 113 -14.02 7.90 30.19
CA LEU A 113 -14.10 9.02 29.26
C LEU A 113 -14.57 10.25 30.04
N ARG A 114 -14.02 11.41 29.69
CA ARG A 114 -14.42 12.69 30.25
C ARG A 114 -14.96 13.57 29.13
N TYR A 115 -16.14 14.14 29.35
CA TYR A 115 -16.71 15.16 28.48
C TYR A 115 -16.68 16.51 29.22
N SER A 116 -16.03 17.52 28.61
CA SER A 116 -15.75 18.86 29.20
C SER A 116 -15.01 18.83 30.56
N GLU A 117 -14.85 19.97 31.25
CA GLU A 117 -14.11 20.08 32.53
C GLU A 117 -14.78 19.38 33.75
N GLY A 118 -15.43 18.23 33.54
CA GLY A 118 -16.03 17.41 34.60
C GLY A 118 -15.06 16.40 35.21
N THR A 119 -15.49 15.74 36.29
CA THR A 119 -14.82 14.58 36.87
C THR A 119 -14.94 13.35 35.94
N PRO A 120 -13.87 12.54 35.78
CA PRO A 120 -13.91 11.33 34.97
C PRO A 120 -14.81 10.31 35.65
N GLN A 121 -15.71 9.69 34.88
CA GLN A 121 -16.57 8.62 35.37
C GLN A 121 -16.28 7.33 34.61
N SER A 122 -16.14 6.23 35.35
CA SER A 122 -15.72 4.94 34.83
C SER A 122 -16.93 4.05 34.48
N GLY A 123 -16.81 3.26 33.41
CA GLY A 123 -17.81 2.26 33.03
C GLY A 123 -18.23 2.31 31.56
N LYS A 124 -18.50 1.13 30.98
CA LYS A 124 -18.82 0.95 29.55
C LYS A 124 -20.08 1.72 29.13
N GLU A 125 -21.13 1.68 29.94
CA GLU A 125 -22.40 2.36 29.68
C GLU A 125 -22.21 3.88 29.71
N HIS A 126 -21.36 4.39 30.60
CA HIS A 126 -21.04 5.81 30.67
C HIS A 126 -20.21 6.25 29.46
N ALA A 127 -19.16 5.51 29.13
CA ALA A 127 -18.32 5.76 27.97
C ALA A 127 -19.16 5.82 26.69
N MET A 128 -20.10 4.89 26.50
CA MET A 128 -21.01 4.90 25.36
C MET A 128 -21.91 6.14 25.36
N ARG A 129 -22.50 6.53 26.49
CA ARG A 129 -23.30 7.75 26.60
C ARG A 129 -22.52 9.01 26.24
N VAL A 130 -21.28 9.12 26.72
CA VAL A 130 -20.40 10.27 26.42
C VAL A 130 -20.10 10.33 24.92
N VAL A 131 -19.73 9.19 24.31
CA VAL A 131 -19.46 9.12 22.86
C VAL A 131 -20.71 9.49 22.06
N THR A 132 -21.86 8.92 22.40
CA THR A 132 -23.13 9.24 21.75
C THR A 132 -23.45 10.72 21.87
N TYR A 133 -23.37 11.29 23.07
CA TYR A 133 -23.64 12.70 23.30
C TYR A 133 -22.70 13.61 22.51
N PHE A 134 -21.39 13.35 22.54
CA PHE A 134 -20.40 14.12 21.79
C PHE A 134 -20.71 14.15 20.29
N TYR A 135 -20.97 12.99 19.68
CA TYR A 135 -21.25 12.95 18.26
C TYR A 135 -22.63 13.50 17.92
N CYS A 136 -23.63 13.34 18.79
CA CYS A 136 -24.92 14.02 18.65
C CYS A 136 -24.75 15.53 18.66
N GLU A 137 -23.90 16.09 19.53
CA GLU A 137 -23.61 17.53 19.58
C GLU A 137 -22.80 17.98 18.36
N LEU A 138 -21.74 17.24 18.01
CA LEU A 138 -20.85 17.55 16.89
C LEU A 138 -21.60 17.65 15.55
N TYR A 139 -22.51 16.70 15.32
CA TYR A 139 -23.34 16.63 14.12
C TYR A 139 -24.73 17.26 14.30
N SER A 140 -24.99 17.90 15.43
CA SER A 140 -26.22 18.66 15.59
C SER A 140 -26.25 19.82 14.59
N PRO A 141 -27.44 20.21 14.10
CA PRO A 141 -27.59 21.39 13.26
C PRO A 141 -27.14 22.64 14.03
N LYS A 142 -25.93 23.12 13.77
CA LYS A 142 -25.45 24.40 14.30
C LYS A 142 -26.15 25.52 13.53
N SER A 143 -26.64 26.53 14.23
CA SER A 143 -27.25 27.70 13.59
C SER A 143 -26.17 28.42 12.78
N SER A 144 -26.15 28.19 11.46
CA SER A 144 -25.30 28.96 10.57
C SER A 144 -25.85 30.39 10.51
N GLU A 145 -25.03 31.34 10.93
CA GLU A 145 -25.39 32.75 10.84
C GLU A 145 -25.52 33.11 9.35
N LYS A 146 -26.70 33.55 8.90
CA LYS A 146 -26.96 33.85 7.48
C LYS A 146 -25.99 34.91 6.93
N SER A 147 -25.47 35.77 7.79
CA SER A 147 -24.43 36.77 7.51
C SER A 147 -23.09 36.12 7.11
N GLN A 148 -22.63 35.10 7.84
CA GLN A 148 -21.39 34.38 7.57
C GLN A 148 -21.47 33.58 6.27
N VAL A 149 -22.61 32.94 6.02
CA VAL A 149 -22.85 32.24 4.75
C VAL A 149 -22.83 33.23 3.58
N ARG A 150 -23.51 34.37 3.68
CA ARG A 150 -23.47 35.40 2.64
C ARG A 150 -22.05 35.91 2.38
N SER A 151 -21.30 36.22 3.43
CA SER A 151 -19.90 36.67 3.31
C SER A 151 -19.02 35.62 2.64
N PHE A 152 -19.20 34.33 2.94
CA PHE A 152 -18.49 33.25 2.26
C PHE A 152 -18.86 33.16 0.77
N HIS A 153 -20.15 33.27 0.44
CA HIS A 153 -20.62 33.26 -0.94
C HIS A 153 -20.16 34.48 -1.75
N GLU A 154 -20.07 35.65 -1.12
CA GLU A 154 -19.53 36.88 -1.74
C GLU A 154 -18.04 36.74 -2.11
N GLY A 155 -17.30 35.86 -1.41
CA GLY A 155 -15.91 35.53 -1.74
C GLY A 155 -15.74 34.60 -2.94
N ILE A 156 -16.82 34.01 -3.47
CA ILE A 156 -16.77 33.12 -4.65
C ILE A 156 -16.85 34.00 -5.90
N LEU A 157 -15.68 34.37 -6.43
CA LEU A 157 -15.56 35.23 -7.61
C LEU A 157 -15.79 34.46 -8.93
N GLU A 158 -15.51 33.16 -8.94
CA GLU A 158 -15.67 32.32 -10.12
C GLU A 158 -17.00 31.57 -10.09
N THR A 159 -18.01 32.16 -10.71
CA THR A 159 -19.30 31.51 -10.92
C THR A 159 -19.42 31.00 -12.36
N LEU A 160 -20.15 29.91 -12.56
CA LEU A 160 -20.45 29.39 -13.89
C LEU A 160 -21.15 30.46 -14.73
N THR A 161 -20.69 30.61 -15.97
CA THR A 161 -21.40 31.43 -16.96
C THR A 161 -22.77 30.81 -17.25
N PRO A 162 -23.77 31.61 -17.64
CA PRO A 162 -25.10 31.10 -17.96
C PRO A 162 -25.08 29.95 -18.97
N GLU A 163 -24.18 30.00 -19.95
CA GLU A 163 -24.03 29.00 -21.01
C GLU A 163 -23.49 27.67 -20.46
N LYS A 164 -22.48 27.73 -19.58
CA LYS A 164 -21.96 26.52 -18.92
C LYS A 164 -22.98 25.90 -17.97
N ARG A 165 -23.76 26.74 -17.28
CA ARG A 165 -24.84 26.28 -16.40
C ARG A 165 -25.90 25.53 -17.20
N GLU A 166 -26.30 26.08 -18.33
CA GLU A 166 -27.28 25.43 -19.19
C GLU A 166 -26.73 24.13 -19.77
N GLY A 167 -25.46 24.12 -20.21
CA GLY A 167 -24.79 22.90 -20.69
C GLY A 167 -24.76 21.77 -19.65
N LEU A 168 -24.57 22.08 -18.35
CA LEU A 168 -24.60 21.07 -17.29
C LEU A 168 -26.00 20.46 -17.04
N ASN A 169 -27.06 21.14 -17.48
CA ASN A 169 -28.43 20.63 -17.39
C ASN A 169 -28.84 19.80 -18.62
N THR A 170 -28.04 19.79 -19.69
CA THR A 170 -28.32 18.98 -20.87
C THR A 170 -27.93 17.51 -20.67
N PRO A 171 -28.64 16.55 -21.30
CA PRO A 171 -28.24 15.14 -21.28
C PRO A 171 -26.86 14.93 -21.90
N PHE A 172 -26.11 13.95 -21.39
CA PHE A 172 -24.82 13.57 -21.94
C PHE A 172 -24.92 13.17 -23.42
N THR A 173 -24.01 13.69 -24.22
CA THR A 173 -23.86 13.33 -25.62
C THR A 173 -23.09 12.01 -25.78
N LEU A 174 -23.27 11.34 -26.92
CA LEU A 174 -22.56 10.09 -27.21
C LEU A 174 -21.05 10.32 -27.29
N GLU A 175 -20.65 11.47 -27.84
CA GLU A 175 -19.27 11.90 -27.96
C GLU A 175 -18.61 12.06 -26.59
N GLU A 176 -19.30 12.65 -25.61
CA GLU A 176 -18.82 12.80 -24.24
C GLU A 176 -18.62 11.45 -23.56
N LEU A 177 -19.58 10.53 -23.72
CA LEU A 177 -19.48 9.17 -23.17
C LEU A 177 -18.31 8.39 -23.81
N HIS A 178 -18.16 8.51 -25.14
CA HIS A 178 -17.05 7.89 -25.85
C HIS A 178 -15.70 8.47 -25.41
N LEU A 179 -15.61 9.79 -25.24
CA LEU A 179 -14.40 10.45 -24.75
C LEU A 179 -14.07 10.04 -23.31
N ALA A 180 -15.06 10.01 -22.42
CA ALA A 180 -14.91 9.56 -21.04
C ALA A 180 -14.40 8.12 -20.95
N ARG A 181 -14.94 7.23 -21.79
CA ARG A 181 -14.47 5.85 -21.91
C ARG A 181 -13.00 5.77 -22.35
N MET A 182 -12.62 6.52 -23.39
CA MET A 182 -11.27 6.48 -23.95
C MET A 182 -10.22 7.13 -23.04
N THR A 183 -10.60 8.14 -22.26
CA THR A 183 -9.71 8.86 -21.34
C THR A 183 -9.61 8.23 -19.95
N SER A 184 -10.47 7.27 -19.63
CA SER A 184 -10.44 6.56 -18.35
C SER A 184 -9.14 5.77 -18.19
N LYS A 185 -8.50 5.91 -17.03
CA LYS A 185 -7.22 5.25 -16.73
C LYS A 185 -7.44 3.77 -16.44
N ARG A 186 -6.79 2.92 -17.23
CA ARG A 186 -6.78 1.45 -17.05
C ARG A 186 -5.91 1.02 -15.87
N GLY A 187 -6.16 -0.18 -15.34
CA GLY A 187 -5.40 -0.77 -14.23
C GLY A 187 -5.59 -0.04 -12.90
N LYS A 188 -6.73 0.65 -12.72
CA LYS A 188 -7.12 1.23 -11.44
C LYS A 188 -7.95 0.24 -10.63
N THR A 189 -7.87 0.36 -9.31
CA THR A 189 -8.71 -0.43 -8.40
C THR A 189 -10.18 -0.15 -8.70
N PRO A 190 -11.03 -1.18 -8.86
CA PRO A 190 -12.46 -1.01 -9.09
C PRO A 190 -13.15 -0.20 -8.00
N GLY A 191 -14.29 0.40 -8.36
CA GLY A 191 -15.13 1.16 -7.42
C GLY A 191 -15.85 0.27 -6.41
N SER A 192 -16.81 0.84 -5.68
CA SER A 192 -17.65 0.10 -4.73
C SER A 192 -18.50 -0.99 -5.39
N ASP A 193 -18.70 -0.90 -6.71
CA ASP A 193 -19.39 -1.90 -7.54
C ASP A 193 -18.48 -3.08 -7.96
N GLY A 194 -17.16 -2.96 -7.76
CA GLY A 194 -16.20 -4.01 -8.11
C GLY A 194 -15.92 -4.15 -9.61
N LEU A 195 -16.44 -3.26 -10.46
CA LEU A 195 -16.32 -3.38 -11.91
C LEU A 195 -15.11 -2.58 -12.44
N PRO A 196 -14.11 -3.23 -13.08
CA PRO A 196 -13.00 -2.52 -13.72
C PRO A 196 -13.45 -1.73 -14.96
N VAL A 197 -12.76 -0.61 -15.26
CA VAL A 197 -12.99 0.24 -16.45
C VAL A 197 -12.93 -0.58 -17.75
N GLU A 198 -12.12 -1.63 -17.77
CA GLU A 198 -11.94 -2.55 -18.88
C GLU A 198 -13.22 -3.30 -19.29
N LEU A 199 -14.21 -3.43 -18.40
CA LEU A 199 -15.52 -4.02 -18.74
C LEU A 199 -16.41 -3.07 -19.55
N TYR A 200 -16.14 -1.78 -19.48
CA TYR A 200 -16.90 -0.76 -20.20
C TYR A 200 -16.26 -0.40 -21.54
N ALA A 201 -15.21 -1.14 -21.95
CA ALA A 201 -14.43 -0.93 -23.17
C ALA A 201 -15.16 -1.33 -24.46
#